data_AF-A0A8D7FQB6-F1
#
_entry.id   AF-A0A8D7FQB6-F1
#
_cell.length_a   1.000
_cell.length_b   1.000
_cell.length_c   1.000
_cell.angle_alpha   90.00
_cell.angle_beta   90.00
_cell.angle_gamma   90.00
#
_symmetry.space_group_name_H-M   'P 1'
#
loop_
_entity.id
_entity.type
_entity.pdbx_description
1 polymer ?
#
loop_
_entity_poly.entity_id
_entity_poly.type
_entity_poly.pdbx_seq_one_letter_code
_entity_poly.pdbx_strand_id
1 'polypeptide(L)'
;MDVSYRCELQRLLGKGPPFSLPQVFIGNRWLGGADEVRQWHDAGELGRMLEGVVAQDPAFVCGGCGGVRFVLCSTCHGSRKVFVQEEGSVRRCDACNENGLLRCPHCCS
;
A
#
# COMPACT_ATOMS: atom_id res chain seq x y z
N MET A 1 1.77 -7.46 -3.49
CA MET A 1 1.04 -6.52 -2.60
C MET A 1 1.32 -6.95 -1.19
N ASP A 2 1.71 -6.02 -0.32
CA ASP A 2 1.93 -6.27 1.11
C ASP A 2 0.74 -7.02 1.73
N VAL A 3 1.02 -8.11 2.44
CA VAL A 3 -0.02 -8.95 3.06
C VAL A 3 -0.87 -8.14 4.05
N SER A 4 -0.28 -7.16 4.73
CA SER A 4 -1.03 -6.28 5.66
C SER A 4 -2.14 -5.51 4.95
N TYR A 5 -1.85 -4.87 3.81
CA TYR A 5 -2.85 -4.16 3.00
C TYR A 5 -3.91 -5.10 2.44
N ARG A 6 -3.51 -6.30 1.99
CA ARG A 6 -4.47 -7.30 1.52
C ARG A 6 -5.44 -7.71 2.63
N CYS A 7 -4.94 -7.97 3.83
CA CYS A 7 -5.77 -8.33 4.98
C CYS A 7 -6.65 -7.17 5.45
N GLU A 8 -6.13 -5.94 5.48
CA GLU A 8 -6.91 -4.74 5.77
C GLU A 8 -8.06 -4.58 4.78
N LEU A 9 -7.78 -4.67 3.49
CA LEU A 9 -8.79 -4.56 2.44
C LEU A 9 -9.87 -5.64 2.56
N GLN A 10 -9.48 -6.88 2.84
CA GLN A 10 -10.42 -7.98 3.11
C GLN A 10 -11.30 -7.71 4.34
N ARG A 11 -10.76 -7.08 5.39
CA ARG A 11 -11.55 -6.71 6.58
C ARG A 11 -12.54 -5.59 6.26
N LEU A 12 -12.10 -4.57 5.51
CA LEU A 12 -12.93 -3.42 5.12
C LEU A 12 -14.10 -3.82 4.21
N LEU A 13 -13.87 -4.75 3.27
CA LEU A 13 -14.90 -5.21 2.32
C LEU A 13 -15.77 -6.36 2.87
N GLY A 14 -15.35 -6.99 3.97
CA GLY A 14 -16.09 -8.08 4.62
C GLY A 14 -16.06 -9.41 3.84
N LYS A 15 -16.94 -10.34 4.25
CA LYS A 15 -17.12 -11.65 3.60
C LYS A 15 -17.99 -11.49 2.34
N GLY A 16 -17.45 -10.85 1.31
CA GLY A 16 -18.08 -10.67 0.01
C GLY A 16 -17.48 -11.58 -1.08
N PRO A 17 -17.99 -11.51 -2.32
CA PRO A 17 -17.31 -12.11 -3.47
C PRO A 17 -15.88 -11.57 -3.60
N PRO A 18 -14.99 -12.30 -4.30
CA PRO A 18 -13.64 -11.83 -4.58
C PRO A 18 -13.68 -10.43 -5.19
N PHE A 19 -12.92 -9.50 -4.62
CA PHE A 19 -12.76 -8.16 -5.19
C PHE A 19 -11.61 -8.12 -6.19
N SER A 20 -11.76 -7.32 -7.24
CA SER A 20 -10.66 -6.91 -8.11
C SER A 20 -9.96 -5.66 -7.54
N LEU A 21 -8.72 -5.40 -7.95
CA LEU A 21 -8.06 -4.13 -7.64
C LEU A 21 -8.19 -3.17 -8.84
N PRO A 22 -8.18 -1.85 -8.61
CA PRO A 22 -8.13 -1.15 -7.31
C PRO A 22 -9.45 -1.22 -6.53
N GLN A 23 -9.39 -0.89 -5.24
CA GLN A 23 -10.54 -0.64 -4.37
C GLN A 23 -10.33 0.71 -3.70
N VAL A 24 -11.21 1.68 -3.97
CA VAL A 24 -10.98 3.10 -3.62
C VAL A 24 -11.82 3.50 -2.41
N PHE A 25 -11.20 4.26 -1.51
CA PHE A 25 -11.82 4.81 -0.32
C PHE A 25 -11.52 6.30 -0.21
N ILE A 26 -12.49 7.08 0.28
CA ILE A 26 -12.31 8.50 0.65
C ILE A 26 -12.81 8.66 2.08
N GLY A 27 -11.94 9.10 3.00
CA GLY A 27 -12.32 9.33 4.41
C GLY A 27 -12.96 8.11 5.08
N ASN A 28 -12.41 6.91 4.85
CA ASN A 28 -12.92 5.60 5.31
C ASN A 28 -14.22 5.12 4.65
N ARG A 29 -14.81 5.87 3.71
CA ARG A 29 -15.95 5.40 2.92
C ARG A 29 -15.47 4.70 1.66
N TRP A 30 -15.96 3.48 1.44
CA TRP A 30 -15.72 2.73 0.20
C TRP A 30 -16.50 3.33 -0.98
N LEU A 31 -15.81 3.56 -2.10
CA LEU A 31 -16.41 4.08 -3.33
C LEU A 31 -16.70 3.00 -4.38
N GLY A 32 -15.92 1.92 -4.37
CA GLY A 32 -16.01 0.84 -5.36
C GLY A 32 -14.67 0.48 -6.00
N GLY A 33 -14.74 -0.33 -7.05
CA GLY A 33 -13.61 -0.74 -7.88
C GLY A 33 -13.37 0.20 -9.06
N ALA A 34 -12.62 -0.28 -10.06
CA ALA A 34 -12.27 0.51 -11.24
C ALA A 34 -13.49 1.03 -12.00
N ASP A 35 -14.50 0.17 -12.19
CA ASP A 35 -15.67 0.49 -13.02
C ASP A 35 -16.55 1.53 -12.34
N GLU A 36 -16.80 1.40 -11.03
CA GLU A 36 -17.57 2.38 -10.26
C GLU A 36 -16.86 3.73 -10.22
N VAL A 37 -15.53 3.74 -9.96
CA VAL A 37 -14.74 4.98 -9.93
C VAL A 37 -14.76 5.66 -11.30
N ARG A 38 -14.68 4.90 -12.39
CA ARG A 38 -14.80 5.43 -13.75
C ARG A 38 -16.17 6.05 -14.00
N GLN A 39 -17.25 5.39 -13.58
CA GLN A 39 -18.61 5.94 -13.72
C GLN A 39 -18.75 7.27 -12.96
N TRP A 40 -18.26 7.35 -11.72
CA TRP A 40 -18.27 8.60 -10.96
C TRP A 40 -17.42 9.71 -11.61
N HIS A 41 -16.30 9.34 -12.22
CA HIS A 41 -15.46 10.28 -12.97
C HIS A 41 -16.20 10.82 -14.20
N ASP A 42 -16.74 9.92 -15.02
CA ASP A 42 -17.43 10.25 -16.27
C ASP A 42 -18.70 11.09 -16.01
N ALA A 43 -19.37 10.88 -14.87
CA ALA A 43 -20.50 11.69 -14.41
C ALA A 43 -20.10 13.04 -13.77
N GLY A 44 -18.80 13.31 -13.60
CA GLY A 44 -18.29 14.53 -12.94
C GLY A 44 -18.50 14.57 -11.43
N GLU A 45 -18.93 13.48 -10.81
CA GLU A 45 -19.22 13.43 -9.37
C GLU A 45 -17.99 13.14 -8.53
N LEU A 46 -17.02 12.42 -9.07
CA LEU A 46 -15.78 12.07 -8.36
C LEU A 46 -15.03 13.32 -7.87
N GLY A 47 -14.99 14.37 -8.69
CA GLY A 47 -14.38 15.65 -8.31
C GLY A 47 -15.04 16.28 -7.09
N ARG A 48 -16.38 16.27 -7.04
CA ARG A 48 -17.15 16.75 -5.88
C ARG A 48 -16.88 15.93 -4.63
N MET A 49 -16.72 14.61 -4.78
CA MET A 49 -16.38 13.73 -3.65
C MET A 49 -14.96 13.96 -3.10
N LEU A 50 -14.06 14.52 -3.91
CA LEU A 50 -12.69 14.85 -3.53
C LEU A 50 -12.54 16.27 -2.96
N GLU A 51 -13.62 17.06 -2.93
CA GLU A 51 -13.59 18.39 -2.32
C GLU A 51 -13.16 18.30 -0.85
N GLY A 52 -12.15 19.08 -0.47
CA GLY A 52 -11.59 19.06 0.89
C GLY A 52 -10.59 17.94 1.18
N VAL A 53 -10.34 17.02 0.24
CA VAL A 53 -9.23 16.06 0.35
C VAL A 53 -7.92 16.78 0.07
N VAL A 54 -6.95 16.66 0.98
CA VAL A 54 -5.61 17.22 0.77
C VAL A 54 -4.96 16.50 -0.41
N ALA A 55 -4.85 17.20 -1.53
CA ALA A 55 -4.15 16.70 -2.70
C ALA A 55 -2.63 16.80 -2.48
N GLN A 56 -1.92 15.75 -2.86
CA GLN A 56 -0.49 15.86 -3.08
C GLN A 56 -0.25 16.49 -4.45
N ASP A 57 0.75 17.36 -4.54
CA ASP A 57 1.24 17.87 -5.83
C ASP A 57 1.53 16.69 -6.78
N PRO A 58 0.89 16.61 -7.95
CA PRO A 58 1.15 15.56 -8.94
C PRO A 58 2.61 15.45 -9.37
N ALA A 59 3.38 16.55 -9.26
CA ALA A 59 4.81 16.58 -9.58
C ALA A 59 5.68 16.07 -8.41
N PHE A 60 5.11 15.87 -7.22
CA PHE A 60 5.87 15.36 -6.09
C PHE A 60 6.32 13.93 -6.34
N VAL A 61 7.65 13.74 -6.33
CA VAL A 61 8.28 12.42 -6.31
C VAL A 61 9.17 12.35 -5.08
N CYS A 62 8.93 11.37 -4.21
CA CYS A 62 9.74 11.19 -3.02
C CYS A 62 11.18 10.82 -3.40
N GLY A 63 12.17 11.63 -3.03
CA GLY A 63 13.58 11.35 -3.32
C GLY A 63 14.13 10.07 -2.68
N GLY A 64 13.47 9.55 -1.64
CA GLY A 64 13.88 8.31 -0.96
C GLY A 64 13.37 7.03 -1.63
N CYS A 65 12.16 7.02 -2.17
CA CYS A 65 11.57 5.81 -2.80
C CYS A 65 11.19 5.99 -4.27
N GLY A 66 11.47 7.13 -4.89
CA GLY A 66 11.07 7.40 -6.27
C GLY A 66 9.56 7.36 -6.51
N GLY A 67 8.75 7.63 -5.48
CA GLY A 67 7.29 7.60 -5.56
C GLY A 67 6.63 6.23 -5.35
N VAL A 68 7.39 5.13 -5.26
CA VAL A 68 6.81 3.78 -5.10
C VAL A 68 6.42 3.40 -3.67
N ARG A 69 6.63 4.29 -2.69
CA ARG A 69 6.26 4.18 -1.27
C ARG A 69 6.92 3.06 -0.47
N PHE A 70 7.77 2.26 -1.08
CA PHE A 70 8.51 1.18 -0.45
C PHE A 70 10.01 1.27 -0.77
N VAL A 71 10.84 0.80 0.14
CA VAL A 71 12.30 0.68 -0.03
C VAL A 71 12.77 -0.72 0.39
N LEU A 72 13.94 -1.13 -0.09
CA LEU A 72 14.54 -2.40 0.31
C LEU A 72 14.81 -2.41 1.83
N CYS A 73 14.58 -3.56 2.46
CA CYS A 73 14.93 -3.75 3.85
C CYS A 73 16.44 -3.60 4.05
N SER A 74 16.85 -2.74 4.97
CA SER A 74 18.27 -2.54 5.31
C SER A 74 18.90 -3.75 6.02
N THR A 75 18.10 -4.57 6.71
CA THR A 75 18.58 -5.73 7.47
C THR A 75 18.86 -6.95 6.60
N CYS A 76 17.96 -7.24 5.64
CA CYS A 76 18.08 -8.43 4.79
C CYS A 76 18.35 -8.12 3.31
N HIS A 77 18.44 -6.84 2.95
CA HIS A 77 18.65 -6.36 1.58
C HIS A 77 17.67 -6.96 0.56
N GLY A 78 16.42 -7.15 0.98
CA GLY A 78 15.36 -7.76 0.14
C GLY A 78 15.38 -9.29 0.07
N SER A 79 16.47 -9.96 0.49
CA SER A 79 16.58 -11.43 0.44
C SER A 79 15.64 -12.15 1.41
N ARG A 80 15.21 -11.42 2.44
CA ARG A 80 14.37 -11.92 3.52
C ARG A 80 14.99 -13.00 4.39
N LYS A 81 16.31 -13.15 4.30
CA LYS A 81 17.14 -14.08 5.05
C LYS A 81 18.13 -13.30 5.90
N VAL A 82 18.23 -13.67 7.17
CA VAL A 82 19.21 -13.10 8.11
C VAL A 82 19.88 -14.26 8.83
N PHE A 83 21.21 -14.27 8.88
CA PHE A 83 21.95 -15.30 9.60
C PHE A 83 22.07 -14.93 11.07
N VAL A 84 21.73 -15.87 11.96
CA VAL A 84 21.76 -15.68 13.41
C VAL A 84 22.90 -16.50 13.96
N GLN A 85 23.96 -15.80 14.40
CA GLN A 85 25.20 -16.44 14.83
C GLN A 85 25.00 -17.37 16.03
N GLU A 86 24.19 -16.95 17.01
CA GLU A 86 23.88 -17.73 18.21
C GLU A 86 23.20 -19.07 17.91
N GLU A 87 22.42 -19.13 16.82
CA GLU A 87 21.67 -20.32 16.40
C GLU A 87 22.38 -21.10 15.28
N GLY A 88 23.46 -20.57 14.72
CA GLY A 88 24.16 -21.13 13.56
C GLY A 88 23.26 -21.33 12.33
N SER A 89 22.16 -20.58 12.21
CA SER A 89 21.10 -20.83 11.23
C SER A 89 20.59 -19.56 10.55
N VAL A 90 19.93 -19.74 9.40
CA VAL A 90 19.27 -18.65 8.67
C VAL A 90 17.83 -18.54 9.12
N ARG A 91 17.43 -17.34 9.56
CA ARG A 91 16.04 -17.00 9.88
C ARG A 91 15.42 -16.07 8.85
N ARG A 92 14.08 -16.06 8.87
CA ARG A 92 13.24 -15.14 8.11
C ARG A 92 13.35 -13.75 8.73
N CYS A 93 13.64 -12.73 7.94
CA CYS A 93 13.67 -11.34 8.42
C CYS A 93 12.29 -10.93 8.97
N ASP A 94 12.27 -10.35 10.16
CA ASP A 94 11.09 -9.87 10.90
C ASP A 94 10.84 -8.36 10.72
N ALA A 95 11.88 -7.61 10.35
CA ALA A 95 11.79 -6.17 10.14
C ALA A 95 10.98 -5.75 8.90
N CYS A 96 10.79 -6.64 7.92
CA CYS A 96 10.21 -6.31 6.61
C CYS A 96 9.03 -7.19 6.22
N ASN A 97 8.24 -6.74 5.24
CA ASN A 97 7.10 -7.51 4.73
C ASN A 97 7.53 -8.79 3.98
N GLU A 98 6.57 -9.53 3.43
CA GLU A 98 6.78 -10.80 2.71
C GLU A 98 7.68 -10.67 1.47
N ASN A 99 7.89 -9.45 0.96
CA ASN A 99 8.71 -9.15 -0.22
C ASN A 99 10.08 -8.58 0.14
N GLY A 100 10.44 -8.47 1.42
CA GLY A 100 11.71 -7.87 1.82
C GLY A 100 11.72 -6.34 1.77
N LEU A 101 10.54 -5.70 1.82
CA LEU A 101 10.37 -4.26 1.68
C LEU A 101 9.90 -3.60 2.99
N LEU A 102 10.25 -2.33 3.16
CA LEU A 102 9.81 -1.43 4.23
C LEU A 102 9.01 -0.28 3.63
N ARG A 103 8.03 0.26 4.36
CA ARG A 103 7.38 1.53 3.97
C ARG A 103 8.42 2.65 4.00
N CYS A 104 8.36 3.55 3.01
CA CYS A 104 9.34 4.62 2.90
C CYS A 104 9.23 5.60 4.08
N PRO A 105 10.27 5.77 4.92
CA PRO A 105 10.19 6.65 6.08
C PRO A 105 10.03 8.13 5.70
N HIS A 106 10.41 8.51 4.48
CA HIS A 106 10.34 9.89 4.00
C HIS A 106 8.95 10.33 3.54
N CYS A 107 8.05 9.41 3.18
CA CYS A 107 6.76 9.79 2.59
C CYS A 107 5.59 8.89 3.00
N CYS A 108 5.78 8.03 4.00
CA CYS A 108 4.75 7.12 4.50
C CYS A 108 4.53 7.26 6.01
N SER A 109 4.92 8.40 6.58
CA SER A 109 4.63 8.79 7.97
C SER A 109 3.13 8.94 8.20
#